data_AF-A0A2V6TVK0-F1
#
_entry.id   AF-A0A2V6TVK0-F1
#
_cell.length_a   1.000
_cell.length_b   1.000
_cell.length_c   1.000
_cell.angle_alpha   90.00
_cell.angle_beta   90.00
_cell.angle_gamma   90.00
#
_symmetry.space_group_name_H-M   'P 1'
#
loop_
_entity.id
_entity.type
_entity.pdbx_description
1 polymer ?
#
loop_
_entity_poly.entity_id
_entity_poly.type
_entity_poly.pdbx_seq_one_letter_code
_entity_poly.pdbx_strand_id
1 'polypeptide(L)'
;LLPAIRDTVRLCADHGVALSFGHLSPQEMDALAEETGAIGYTRAFIDHPFSEVFELDVPKMKRWAGAGVRFALTWDELSPLLGVDTQDMVAAIRAVGPEHFMLSSDAGIPLLPQTVEAYRLLAAMLRAYGMTEVEMRQLMTGNAKELLTLS
;
A
#
# COMPACT_ATOMS: atom_id res chain seq x y z
N LEU A 1 20.19 -7.28 4.57
CA LEU A 1 19.40 -8.24 3.77
C LEU A 1 20.23 -9.50 3.50
N LEU A 2 19.65 -10.70 3.65
CA LEU A 2 20.35 -11.95 3.33
C LEU A 2 20.58 -12.07 1.81
N PRO A 3 21.65 -12.77 1.35
CA PRO A 3 21.91 -12.95 -0.08
C PRO A 3 20.72 -13.52 -0.86
N ALA A 4 20.07 -14.57 -0.33
CA ALA A 4 18.91 -15.20 -0.97
C ALA A 4 17.73 -14.24 -1.18
N ILE A 5 17.55 -13.24 -0.29
CA ILE A 5 16.50 -12.23 -0.44
C ILE A 5 16.86 -11.23 -1.53
N ARG A 6 18.13 -10.85 -1.65
CA ARG A 6 18.61 -10.01 -2.77
C ARG A 6 18.41 -10.71 -4.12
N ASP A 7 18.74 -12.00 -4.17
CA ASP A 7 18.52 -12.81 -5.36
C ASP A 7 17.03 -12.91 -5.71
N THR A 8 16.16 -13.02 -4.70
CA THR A 8 14.70 -12.99 -4.89
C THR A 8 14.22 -11.64 -5.45
N VAL A 9 14.69 -10.52 -4.89
CA VAL A 9 14.35 -9.17 -5.40
C VAL A 9 14.78 -9.01 -6.86
N ARG A 10 15.98 -9.47 -7.21
CA ARG A 10 16.48 -9.44 -8.60
C ARG A 10 15.64 -10.31 -9.52
N LEU A 11 15.28 -11.51 -9.08
CA LEU A 11 14.40 -12.40 -9.86
C LEU A 11 13.03 -11.75 -10.12
N CYS A 12 12.43 -11.11 -9.12
CA CYS A 12 11.19 -10.34 -9.29
C CYS A 12 11.38 -9.18 -10.29
N ALA A 13 12.52 -8.50 -10.24
CA ALA A 13 12.84 -7.40 -11.15
C ALA A 13 13.01 -7.88 -12.60
N ASP A 14 13.79 -8.94 -12.82
CA ASP A 14 14.06 -9.53 -14.13
C ASP A 14 12.79 -10.04 -14.82
N HIS A 15 11.81 -10.49 -14.04
CA HIS A 15 10.54 -11.01 -14.54
C HIS A 15 9.35 -10.05 -14.41
N GLY A 16 9.55 -8.83 -13.88
CA GLY A 16 8.49 -7.85 -13.70
C GLY A 16 7.36 -8.27 -12.73
N VAL A 17 7.65 -9.14 -11.77
CA VAL A 17 6.69 -9.71 -10.82
C VAL A 17 6.58 -8.85 -9.56
N ALA A 18 5.39 -8.32 -9.27
CA ALA A 18 5.16 -7.50 -8.09
C ALA A 18 5.61 -8.20 -6.79
N LEU A 19 6.25 -7.44 -5.90
CA LEU A 19 6.79 -7.91 -4.63
C LEU A 19 6.04 -7.26 -3.46
N SER A 20 5.27 -8.05 -2.71
CA SER A 20 4.67 -7.59 -1.45
C SER A 20 5.68 -7.67 -0.32
N PHE A 21 5.68 -6.65 0.54
CA PHE A 21 6.41 -6.59 1.79
C PHE A 21 5.52 -6.97 2.99
N GLY A 22 4.29 -7.44 2.75
CA GLY A 22 3.32 -7.78 3.78
C GLY A 22 3.89 -8.70 4.87
N HIS A 23 3.51 -8.43 6.12
CA HIS A 23 3.89 -9.18 7.33
C HIS A 23 5.38 -9.23 7.70
N LEU A 24 6.23 -8.49 6.99
CA LEU A 24 7.61 -8.31 7.40
C LEU A 24 7.72 -7.37 8.60
N SER A 25 8.79 -7.50 9.38
CA SER A 25 9.10 -6.52 10.42
C SER A 25 9.46 -5.16 9.83
N PRO A 26 9.32 -4.04 10.58
CA PRO A 26 9.72 -2.72 10.10
C PRO A 26 11.16 -2.67 9.59
N GLN A 27 12.08 -3.38 10.24
CA GLN A 27 13.50 -3.44 9.87
C GLN A 27 13.71 -4.20 8.56
N GLU A 28 12.96 -5.28 8.32
CA GLU A 28 13.01 -6.02 7.06
C GLU A 28 12.42 -5.21 5.91
N MET A 29 11.32 -4.50 6.14
CA MET A 29 10.71 -3.60 5.16
C MET A 29 11.65 -2.45 4.79
N ASP A 30 12.31 -1.83 5.77
CA ASP A 30 13.31 -0.78 5.51
C ASP A 30 14.46 -1.32 4.65
N ALA A 31 15.00 -2.50 4.99
CA ALA A 31 16.08 -3.12 4.22
C ALA A 31 15.67 -3.54 2.81
N LEU A 32 14.41 -3.96 2.61
CA LEU A 32 13.88 -4.28 1.28
C LEU A 32 13.64 -3.02 0.45
N ALA A 33 13.09 -1.96 1.04
CA ALA A 33 12.88 -0.69 0.36
C ALA A 33 14.23 -0.09 -0.13
N GLU A 34 15.28 -0.20 0.69
CA GLU A 34 16.64 0.18 0.29
C GLU A 34 17.15 -0.65 -0.91
N GLU A 35 16.96 -1.98 -0.88
CA GLU A 35 17.41 -2.86 -1.97
C GLU A 35 16.63 -2.61 -3.27
N THR A 36 15.29 -2.51 -3.21
CA THR A 36 14.47 -2.21 -4.40
C THR A 36 14.79 -0.85 -4.97
N GLY A 37 14.99 0.16 -4.11
CA GLY A 37 15.40 1.50 -4.51
C GLY A 37 16.78 1.52 -5.17
N ALA A 38 17.76 0.77 -4.62
CA ALA A 38 19.12 0.70 -5.14
C ALA A 38 19.20 0.15 -6.57
N ILE A 39 18.26 -0.73 -6.94
CA ILE A 39 18.17 -1.30 -8.30
C ILE A 39 17.11 -0.60 -9.17
N GLY A 40 16.43 0.42 -8.66
CA GLY A 40 15.38 1.16 -9.37
C GLY A 40 14.11 0.35 -9.62
N TYR A 41 13.82 -0.66 -8.80
CA TYR A 41 12.66 -1.51 -8.95
C TYR A 41 11.42 -0.91 -8.27
N THR A 42 10.40 -0.59 -9.07
CA THR A 42 9.23 0.18 -8.64
C THR A 42 7.94 -0.64 -8.52
N ARG A 43 8.05 -1.97 -8.52
CA ARG A 43 6.89 -2.87 -8.34
C ARG A 43 6.89 -3.56 -6.98
N ALA A 44 7.30 -2.83 -5.97
CA ALA A 44 7.15 -3.24 -4.59
C ALA A 44 5.93 -2.56 -3.96
N PHE A 45 5.27 -3.25 -3.03
CA PHE A 45 4.20 -2.64 -2.26
C PHE A 45 4.10 -3.18 -0.84
N ILE A 46 3.47 -2.40 0.03
CA ILE A 46 3.15 -2.75 1.42
C ILE A 46 1.63 -2.80 1.56
N ASP A 47 1.12 -3.91 2.04
CA ASP A 47 -0.27 -4.07 2.45
C ASP A 47 -0.53 -3.39 3.80
N HIS A 48 -1.74 -2.87 4.00
CA HIS A 48 -2.26 -2.29 5.25
C HIS A 48 -1.21 -1.46 6.02
N PRO A 49 -0.69 -0.37 5.42
CA PRO A 49 0.45 0.41 5.91
C PRO A 49 0.15 1.22 7.18
N PHE A 50 -1.03 1.15 7.79
CA PHE A 50 -1.38 1.75 9.07
C PHE A 50 -1.79 0.74 10.14
N SER A 51 -1.68 -0.56 9.82
CA SER A 51 -1.69 -1.61 10.85
C SER A 51 -0.54 -1.40 11.86
N GLU A 52 -0.51 -2.23 12.90
CA GLU A 52 0.38 -2.17 14.08
C GLU A 52 1.89 -1.97 13.75
N VAL A 53 2.30 -2.14 12.49
CA VAL A 53 3.65 -1.97 11.97
C VAL A 53 4.05 -0.49 11.77
N PHE A 54 3.11 0.46 11.67
CA PHE A 54 3.41 1.77 11.07
C PHE A 54 2.96 3.06 11.76
N GLU A 55 2.09 3.01 12.77
CA GLU A 55 1.71 4.18 13.60
C GLU A 55 1.52 5.52 12.82
N LEU A 56 0.99 5.49 11.58
CA LEU A 56 0.80 6.69 10.73
C LEU A 56 2.08 7.53 10.47
N ASP A 57 3.25 6.90 10.28
CA ASP A 57 4.53 7.60 9.99
C ASP A 57 4.64 8.09 8.52
N VAL A 58 4.04 9.24 8.22
CA VAL A 58 4.10 9.88 6.88
C VAL A 58 5.54 10.11 6.37
N PRO A 59 6.50 10.64 7.16
CA PRO A 59 7.89 10.75 6.74
C PRO A 59 8.51 9.43 6.25
N LYS A 60 8.25 8.32 6.94
CA LYS A 60 8.71 6.99 6.53
C LYS A 60 8.05 6.56 5.21
N MET A 61 6.75 6.79 5.07
CA MET A 61 6.05 6.50 3.81
C MET A 61 6.63 7.28 2.63
N LYS A 62 6.98 8.56 2.81
CA LYS A 62 7.63 9.36 1.75
C LYS A 62 8.98 8.79 1.33
N ARG A 63 9.78 8.34 2.30
CA ARG A 63 11.08 7.72 2.01
C ARG A 63 10.91 6.47 1.15
N TRP A 64 9.95 5.62 1.48
CA TRP A 64 9.69 4.38 0.75
C TRP A 64 9.00 4.61 -0.60
N ALA A 65 8.09 5.57 -0.69
CA ALA A 65 7.53 6.04 -1.95
C ALA A 65 8.64 6.49 -2.91
N GLY A 66 9.61 7.27 -2.39
CA GLY A 66 10.80 7.67 -3.14
C GLY A 66 11.71 6.51 -3.58
N ALA A 67 11.67 5.38 -2.86
CA ALA A 67 12.36 4.15 -3.23
C ALA A 67 11.56 3.26 -4.20
N GLY A 68 10.39 3.71 -4.67
CA GLY A 68 9.55 2.98 -5.62
C GLY A 68 8.52 2.04 -4.98
N VAL A 69 8.32 2.10 -3.66
CA VAL A 69 7.34 1.27 -2.95
C VAL A 69 5.97 1.95 -2.96
N ARG A 70 4.92 1.17 -3.26
CA ARG A 70 3.51 1.62 -3.17
C ARG A 70 2.83 1.09 -1.90
N PHE A 71 1.66 1.61 -1.57
CA PHE A 71 0.92 1.25 -0.37
C PHE A 71 -0.49 0.80 -0.72
N ALA A 72 -0.93 -0.36 -0.25
CA ALA A 72 -2.31 -0.82 -0.41
C ALA A 72 -3.10 -0.55 0.87
N LEU A 73 -3.95 0.48 0.84
CA LEU A 73 -4.85 0.84 1.94
C LEU A 73 -6.06 -0.09 1.95
N THR A 74 -6.54 -0.40 3.14
CA THR A 74 -7.48 -1.49 3.37
C THR A 74 -8.70 -1.06 4.16
N TRP A 75 -9.77 -1.84 4.08
CA TRP A 75 -10.91 -1.64 4.98
C TRP A 75 -10.56 -2.02 6.41
N ASP A 76 -9.69 -3.02 6.62
CA ASP A 76 -9.27 -3.45 7.95
C ASP A 76 -8.73 -2.27 8.78
N GLU A 77 -7.90 -1.41 8.18
CA GLU A 77 -7.36 -0.19 8.79
C GLU A 77 -8.45 0.79 9.28
N LEU A 78 -9.50 1.00 8.47
CA LEU A 78 -10.62 1.88 8.85
C LEU A 78 -11.67 1.19 9.72
N SER A 79 -11.63 -0.14 9.80
CA SER A 79 -12.60 -0.91 10.53
C SER A 79 -12.46 -0.66 12.05
N PRO A 80 -13.49 -0.97 12.85
CA PRO A 80 -13.38 -0.89 14.31
C PRO A 80 -12.28 -1.77 14.92
N LEU A 81 -11.66 -2.68 14.17
CA LEU A 81 -10.56 -3.52 14.65
C LEU A 81 -9.26 -2.72 14.82
N LEU A 82 -8.87 -1.94 13.80
CA LEU A 82 -7.68 -1.08 13.84
C LEU A 82 -8.01 0.37 14.17
N GLY A 83 -9.11 0.90 13.63
CA GLY A 83 -9.68 2.19 14.01
C GLY A 83 -8.88 3.41 13.56
N VAL A 84 -8.18 3.33 12.43
CA VAL A 84 -7.52 4.50 11.82
C VAL A 84 -8.58 5.53 11.45
N ASP A 85 -8.37 6.79 11.88
CA ASP A 85 -9.26 7.87 11.47
C ASP A 85 -9.17 8.07 9.95
N THR A 86 -10.32 8.06 9.27
CA THR A 86 -10.37 8.27 7.82
C THR A 86 -9.79 9.63 7.42
N GLN A 87 -9.89 10.64 8.27
CA GLN A 87 -9.28 11.94 8.04
C GLN A 87 -7.75 11.85 7.99
N ASP A 88 -7.15 11.06 8.88
CA ASP A 88 -5.70 10.86 8.93
C ASP A 88 -5.20 10.06 7.73
N MET A 89 -5.94 9.02 7.32
CA MET A 89 -5.67 8.27 6.09
C MET A 89 -5.69 9.20 4.86
N VAL A 90 -6.73 10.05 4.71
CA VAL A 90 -6.81 11.03 3.62
C VAL A 90 -5.69 12.06 3.67
N ALA A 91 -5.32 12.53 4.87
CA ALA A 91 -4.21 13.45 5.05
C ALA A 91 -2.88 12.82 4.63
N ALA A 92 -2.63 11.56 4.99
CA ALA A 92 -1.45 10.80 4.60
C ALA A 92 -1.38 10.59 3.08
N ILE A 93 -2.49 10.18 2.45
CA ILE A 93 -2.59 10.05 0.98
C ILE A 93 -2.17 11.35 0.30
N ARG A 94 -2.71 12.50 0.74
CA ARG A 94 -2.38 13.81 0.15
C ARG A 94 -0.95 14.24 0.43
N ALA A 95 -0.44 13.95 1.62
CA ALA A 95 0.91 14.34 2.00
C ALA A 95 1.98 13.59 1.21
N VAL A 96 1.76 12.30 0.93
CA VAL A 96 2.69 11.42 0.21
C VAL A 96 2.46 11.50 -1.31
N GLY A 97 1.21 11.57 -1.76
CA GLY A 97 0.80 11.60 -3.17
C GLY A 97 -0.09 10.40 -3.53
N PRO A 98 -1.30 10.61 -4.10
CA PRO A 98 -2.22 9.52 -4.42
C PRO A 98 -1.67 8.48 -5.41
N GLU A 99 -0.70 8.83 -6.25
CA GLU A 99 0.04 7.95 -7.15
C GLU A 99 0.85 6.84 -6.44
N HIS A 100 1.06 6.98 -5.13
CA HIS A 100 1.77 5.99 -4.32
C HIS A 100 0.83 4.99 -3.62
N PHE A 101 -0.49 5.14 -3.74
CA PHE A 101 -1.47 4.34 -3.00
C PHE A 101 -2.41 3.54 -3.88
N MET A 102 -2.83 2.38 -3.41
CA MET A 102 -3.85 1.53 -4.01
C MET A 102 -4.88 1.19 -2.93
N LEU A 103 -6.02 0.64 -3.34
CA LEU A 103 -6.99 0.07 -2.42
C LEU A 103 -7.00 -1.45 -2.49
N SER A 104 -7.11 -2.08 -1.33
CA SER A 104 -7.39 -3.50 -1.13
C SER A 104 -8.55 -3.61 -0.13
N SER A 105 -9.29 -4.72 -0.11
CA SER A 105 -10.30 -4.91 0.93
C SER A 105 -9.68 -5.32 2.26
N ASP A 106 -8.66 -6.19 2.20
CA ASP A 106 -8.13 -6.98 3.32
C ASP A 106 -9.23 -7.53 4.25
N ALA A 107 -10.15 -8.25 3.62
CA ALA A 107 -11.34 -8.77 4.27
C ALA A 107 -11.50 -10.26 3.98
N GLY A 108 -12.60 -10.86 4.43
CA GLY A 108 -12.83 -12.31 4.28
C GLY A 108 -12.60 -13.10 5.56
N ILE A 109 -12.28 -12.42 6.67
CA ILE A 109 -12.42 -12.97 8.03
C ILE A 109 -13.83 -12.72 8.58
N PRO A 110 -14.35 -13.54 9.50
CA PRO A 110 -15.71 -13.40 10.03
C PRO A 110 -16.04 -12.06 10.71
N LEU A 111 -15.01 -11.30 11.12
CA LEU A 111 -15.18 -10.01 11.80
C LEU A 111 -15.36 -8.83 10.83
N LEU A 112 -15.00 -9.00 9.55
CA LEU A 112 -15.07 -7.96 8.54
C LEU A 112 -16.21 -8.24 7.54
N PRO A 113 -16.72 -7.21 6.84
CA PRO A 113 -17.64 -7.41 5.74
C PRO A 113 -17.05 -8.33 4.66
N GLN A 114 -17.91 -8.87 3.79
CA GLN A 114 -17.43 -9.59 2.60
C GLN A 114 -16.56 -8.68 1.73
N THR A 115 -15.57 -9.26 1.02
CA THR A 115 -14.52 -8.55 0.25
C THR A 115 -15.05 -7.39 -0.60
N VAL A 116 -16.13 -7.61 -1.36
CA VAL A 116 -16.72 -6.57 -2.23
C VAL A 116 -17.34 -5.43 -1.42
N GLU A 117 -18.01 -5.77 -0.31
CA GLU A 117 -18.63 -4.78 0.57
C GLU A 117 -17.58 -3.97 1.33
N ALA A 118 -16.53 -4.61 1.83
CA ALA A 118 -15.39 -3.94 2.46
C ALA A 118 -14.73 -2.92 1.51
N TYR A 119 -14.48 -3.32 0.26
CA TYR A 119 -13.94 -2.42 -0.76
C TYR A 119 -14.89 -1.25 -1.07
N ARG A 120 -16.20 -1.52 -1.15
CA ARG A 120 -17.23 -0.49 -1.36
C ARG A 120 -17.26 0.52 -0.21
N LEU A 121 -17.16 0.05 1.03
CA LEU A 121 -17.15 0.90 2.23
C LEU A 121 -15.88 1.75 2.30
N LEU A 122 -14.70 1.17 2.06
CA LEU A 122 -13.44 1.91 1.97
C LEU A 122 -13.54 3.06 0.94
N ALA A 123 -14.02 2.75 -0.26
CA ALA A 123 -14.17 3.74 -1.32
C ALA A 123 -15.25 4.81 -1.01
N ALA A 124 -16.28 4.47 -0.24
CA ALA A 124 -17.30 5.42 0.21
C ALA A 124 -16.74 6.36 1.29
N MET A 125 -15.97 5.84 2.24
CA MET A 125 -15.33 6.62 3.30
C MET A 125 -14.35 7.65 2.73
N LEU A 126 -13.45 7.23 1.82
CA LEU A 126 -12.50 8.14 1.20
C LEU A 126 -13.18 9.29 0.43
N ARG A 127 -14.29 8.99 -0.27
CA ARG A 127 -15.12 10.02 -0.94
C ARG A 127 -15.77 10.97 0.05
N ALA A 128 -16.36 10.44 1.13
CA ALA A 128 -17.02 11.25 2.15
C ALA A 128 -16.05 12.23 2.83
N TYR A 129 -14.77 11.88 2.91
CA TYR A 129 -13.69 12.71 3.46
C TYR A 129 -12.96 13.55 2.40
N GLY A 130 -13.51 13.64 1.19
CA GLY A 130 -13.13 14.64 0.20
C GLY A 130 -12.08 14.22 -0.82
N MET A 131 -11.81 12.92 -1.00
CA MET A 131 -11.09 12.44 -2.18
C MET A 131 -11.92 12.70 -3.44
N THR A 132 -11.32 13.30 -4.45
CA THR A 132 -11.97 13.61 -5.73
C THR A 132 -12.13 12.36 -6.60
N GLU A 133 -13.03 12.38 -7.58
CA GLU A 133 -13.20 11.24 -8.50
C GLU A 133 -11.91 10.93 -9.31
N VAL A 134 -11.08 11.94 -9.60
CA VAL A 134 -9.79 11.74 -10.28
C VAL A 134 -8.84 10.95 -9.38
N GLU A 135 -8.69 11.36 -8.12
CA GLU A 135 -7.86 10.65 -7.16
C GLU A 135 -8.41 9.25 -6.87
N MET A 136 -9.73 9.11 -6.69
CA MET A 136 -10.36 7.81 -6.48
C MET A 136 -10.12 6.86 -7.65
N ARG A 137 -10.14 7.35 -8.89
CA ARG A 137 -9.81 6.51 -10.06
C ARG A 137 -8.36 6.01 -10.01
N GLN A 138 -7.44 6.88 -9.59
CA GLN A 138 -6.03 6.53 -9.43
C GLN A 138 -5.84 5.45 -8.34
N LEU A 139 -6.44 5.67 -7.16
CA LEU A 139 -6.38 4.75 -6.02
C LEU A 139 -7.03 3.38 -6.32
N MET A 140 -8.20 3.39 -6.95
CA MET A 140 -8.98 2.17 -7.18
C MET A 140 -8.43 1.32 -8.33
N THR A 141 -7.80 1.94 -9.33
CA THR A 141 -7.43 1.25 -10.58
C THR A 141 -6.08 1.63 -11.15
N GLY A 142 -5.76 2.92 -11.24
CA GLY A 142 -4.57 3.40 -11.96
C GLY A 142 -3.28 2.79 -11.42
N ASN A 143 -3.07 2.94 -10.11
CA ASN A 143 -1.83 2.48 -9.49
C ASN A 143 -1.68 0.95 -9.49
N ALA A 144 -2.78 0.21 -9.35
CA ALA A 144 -2.75 -1.25 -9.42
C ALA A 144 -2.47 -1.75 -10.85
N LYS A 145 -3.02 -1.09 -11.88
CA LYS A 145 -2.73 -1.41 -13.28
C LYS A 145 -1.26 -1.23 -13.62
N GLU A 146 -0.67 -0.13 -13.19
CA GLU A 146 0.76 0.14 -13.40
C GLU A 146 1.64 -0.92 -12.72
N LEU A 147 1.31 -1.28 -11.47
CA LEU A 147 2.02 -2.30 -10.72
C LEU A 147 1.98 -3.67 -11.43
N LEU A 148 0.82 -4.01 -12.01
CA LEU A 148 0.55 -5.28 -12.69
C LEU A 148 0.84 -5.28 -14.19
N THR A 149 1.32 -4.17 -14.76
CA THR A 149 1.50 -4.00 -16.22
C THR A 149 0.25 -4.25 -17.07
N LEU A 150 -0.90 -3.84 -16.57
CA LEU A 150 -2.16 -3.95 -17.30
C LEU A 150 -2.41 -2.69 -18.14
N SER A 151 -2.88 -2.87 -19.38
CA SER A 151 -3.28 -1.77 -20.28
C SER A 151 -4.67 -1.18 -19.98
#